data_AF-A0A2R7LG24-F1
#
_entry.id   AF-A0A2R7LG24-F1
#
_cell.length_a   1.000
_cell.length_b   1.000
_cell.length_c   1.000
_cell.angle_alpha   90.00
_cell.angle_beta   90.00
_cell.angle_gamma   90.00
#
_symmetry.space_group_name_H-M   'P 1'
#
loop_
_entity.id
_entity.type
_entity.pdbx_description
1 polymer ?
#
loop_
_entity_poly.entity_id
_entity_poly.type
_entity_poly.pdbx_seq_one_letter_code
_entity_poly.pdbx_strand_id
1 'polypeptide(L)'
;MSENKITQKEINNIVWKACDTLRPVMGSEQYKDYILTLLFIKYLSDVWKDKIEQYRIKYPDNEEMVKRQLQRERFILPEISNFDYLFQNRNESNVGEIIDIGLTALEDANRSKLAMVFR
;
A
#
# COMPACT_ATOMS: atom_id res chain seq x y z
N MET A 1 -16.06 -3.99 29.18
CA MET A 1 -15.86 -3.18 27.96
C MET A 1 -16.00 -4.14 26.80
N SER A 2 -17.13 -4.11 26.10
CA SER A 2 -17.37 -4.95 24.92
C SER A 2 -16.41 -4.51 23.83
N GLU A 3 -15.46 -5.38 23.46
CA GLU A 3 -14.68 -5.23 22.24
C GLU A 3 -15.67 -5.13 21.07
N ASN A 4 -15.80 -3.95 20.47
CA ASN A 4 -16.53 -3.75 19.23
C ASN A 4 -15.77 -4.51 18.14
N LYS A 5 -16.04 -5.82 18.03
CA LYS A 5 -15.49 -6.66 16.97
C LYS A 5 -16.10 -6.19 15.66
N ILE A 6 -15.31 -5.39 14.94
CA ILE A 6 -15.64 -4.98 13.59
C ILE A 6 -15.87 -6.24 12.77
N THR A 7 -17.11 -6.44 12.31
CA THR A 7 -17.48 -7.60 11.53
C THR A 7 -17.01 -7.43 10.08
N GLN A 8 -16.72 -8.54 9.38
CA GLN A 8 -16.37 -8.49 7.96
C GLN A 8 -17.46 -7.76 7.13
N LYS A 9 -18.73 -7.89 7.54
CA LYS A 9 -19.86 -7.20 6.92
C LYS A 9 -19.75 -5.67 7.08
N GLU A 10 -19.32 -5.18 8.24
CA GLU A 10 -19.09 -3.76 8.46
C GLU A 10 -17.90 -3.23 7.67
N ILE A 11 -16.79 -3.97 7.60
CA ILE A 11 -15.63 -3.60 6.77
C ILE A 11 -16.06 -3.48 5.31
N ASN A 12 -16.75 -4.51 4.81
CA ASN A 12 -17.25 -4.50 3.43
C ASN A 12 -18.15 -3.29 3.20
N ASN A 13 -19.11 -3.02 4.09
CA ASN A 13 -20.02 -1.88 3.95
C ASN A 13 -19.29 -0.53 3.94
N ILE A 14 -18.25 -0.35 4.76
CA ILE A 14 -17.44 0.89 4.78
C ILE A 14 -16.67 1.04 3.47
N VAL A 15 -16.03 -0.04 3.01
CA VAL A 15 -15.30 -0.05 1.73
C VAL A 15 -16.26 0.24 0.57
N TRP A 16 -17.42 -0.41 0.54
CA TRP A 16 -18.46 -0.18 -0.48
C TRP A 16 -18.96 1.27 -0.48
N LYS A 17 -19.18 1.88 0.69
CA LYS A 17 -19.56 3.31 0.78
C LYS A 17 -18.47 4.26 0.31
N ALA A 18 -17.22 4.00 0.68
CA ALA A 18 -16.08 4.77 0.16
C ALA A 18 -15.90 4.57 -1.35
N CYS A 19 -16.37 3.44 -1.87
CA CYS A 19 -16.33 3.13 -3.28
C CYS A 19 -17.43 3.84 -4.09
N ASP A 20 -18.63 3.93 -3.54
CA ASP A 20 -19.77 4.57 -4.20
C ASP A 20 -19.58 6.07 -4.42
N THR A 21 -18.73 6.75 -3.63
CA THR A 21 -18.39 8.17 -3.84
C THR A 21 -17.48 8.41 -5.04
N LEU A 22 -16.74 7.40 -5.49
CA LEU A 22 -15.77 7.49 -6.59
C LEU A 22 -16.32 6.99 -7.93
N ARG A 23 -17.36 6.14 -7.91
CA ARG A 23 -18.03 5.59 -9.10
C ARG A 23 -18.64 6.63 -10.06
N PRO A 24 -19.15 7.81 -9.63
CA PRO A 24 -19.73 8.79 -10.56
C PRO A 24 -18.73 9.40 -11.54
N VAL A 25 -17.43 9.36 -11.22
CA VAL A 25 -16.37 10.06 -11.95
C VAL A 25 -15.58 9.12 -12.87
N MET A 26 -15.66 7.80 -12.64
CA MET A 26 -14.89 6.79 -13.38
C MET A 26 -15.79 5.64 -13.88
N GLY A 27 -15.56 5.17 -15.10
CA GLY A 27 -16.22 3.97 -15.61
C GLY A 27 -15.94 2.76 -14.70
N SER A 28 -16.92 1.88 -14.54
CA SER A 28 -16.86 0.74 -13.59
C SER A 28 -15.68 -0.21 -13.81
N GLU A 29 -15.16 -0.28 -15.04
CA GLU A 29 -14.00 -1.10 -15.40
C GLU A 29 -12.68 -0.46 -14.93
N GLN A 30 -12.41 0.80 -15.31
CA GLN A 30 -11.23 1.56 -14.84
C GLN A 30 -11.18 1.69 -13.32
N TYR A 31 -12.33 1.91 -12.71
CA TYR A 31 -12.47 2.05 -11.26
C TYR A 31 -11.91 0.85 -10.48
N LYS A 32 -12.18 -0.36 -10.97
CA LYS A 32 -11.77 -1.61 -10.33
C LYS A 32 -10.24 -1.71 -10.31
N ASP A 33 -9.59 -1.39 -11.41
CA ASP A 33 -8.14 -1.56 -11.55
C ASP A 33 -7.37 -0.58 -10.65
N TYR A 34 -7.80 0.68 -10.56
CA TYR A 34 -7.19 1.66 -9.65
C TYR A 34 -7.34 1.29 -8.17
N ILE A 35 -8.52 0.84 -7.75
CA ILE A 35 -8.76 0.53 -6.33
C ILE A 35 -8.11 -0.76 -5.89
N LEU A 36 -8.12 -1.80 -6.72
CA LEU A 36 -7.39 -3.02 -6.40
C LEU A 36 -5.90 -2.73 -6.27
N THR A 37 -5.36 -1.88 -7.13
CA THR A 37 -3.96 -1.44 -7.08
C THR A 37 -3.66 -0.66 -5.80
N LEU A 38 -4.47 0.33 -5.45
CA LEU A 38 -4.28 1.11 -4.22
C LEU A 38 -4.46 0.26 -2.95
N LEU A 39 -5.43 -0.66 -2.94
CA LEU A 39 -5.61 -1.62 -1.83
C LEU A 39 -4.41 -2.56 -1.70
N PHE A 40 -3.84 -3.00 -2.82
CA PHE A 40 -2.61 -3.79 -2.82
C PHE A 40 -1.44 -3.01 -2.22
N ILE A 41 -1.24 -1.74 -2.62
CA ILE A 41 -0.21 -0.87 -2.04
C ILE A 41 -0.44 -0.68 -0.54
N LYS A 42 -1.69 -0.42 -0.12
CA LYS A 42 -2.05 -0.27 1.29
C LYS A 42 -1.71 -1.52 2.09
N TYR A 43 -2.12 -2.69 1.60
CA TYR A 43 -1.84 -3.97 2.23
C TYR A 43 -0.34 -4.21 2.36
N LEU A 44 0.42 -3.99 1.28
CA LEU A 44 1.86 -4.17 1.29
C LEU A 44 2.55 -3.22 2.27
N SER A 45 2.10 -1.97 2.33
CA SER A 45 2.60 -0.95 3.25
C SER A 45 2.35 -1.33 4.70
N ASP A 46 1.16 -1.86 5.02
CA ASP A 46 0.83 -2.32 6.37
C ASP A 46 1.68 -3.50 6.79
N VAL A 47 1.82 -4.52 5.92
CA VAL A 47 2.71 -5.66 6.16
C VAL A 47 4.14 -5.20 6.39
N TRP A 48 4.61 -4.21 5.63
CA TRP A 48 5.95 -3.65 5.79
C TRP A 48 6.14 -2.94 7.14
N LYS A 49 5.14 -2.18 7.61
CA LYS A 49 5.16 -1.54 8.93
C LYS A 49 5.26 -2.57 10.04
N ASP A 50 4.46 -3.63 9.98
CA ASP A 50 4.50 -4.71 10.95
C ASP A 50 5.88 -5.39 10.98
N LYS A 51 6.50 -5.59 9.80
CA LYS A 51 7.86 -6.15 9.70
C LYS A 51 8.92 -5.23 10.28
N ILE A 52 8.86 -3.92 9.99
CA ILE A 52 9.77 -2.94 10.56
C ILE A 52 9.68 -2.98 12.09
N GLU A 53 8.46 -2.97 12.64
CA GLU A 53 8.24 -3.02 14.09
C GLU A 53 8.78 -4.31 14.71
N GLN A 54 8.49 -5.47 14.10
CA GLN A 54 9.04 -6.77 14.52
C GLN A 54 10.58 -6.77 14.55
N TYR A 55 11.23 -6.21 13.52
CA TYR A 55 12.68 -6.15 13.47
C TYR A 55 13.28 -5.16 14.46
N ARG A 56 12.62 -4.02 14.70
CA ARG A 56 13.04 -3.07 15.73
C ARG A 56 12.97 -3.66 17.14
N ILE A 57 11.95 -4.47 17.42
CA ILE A 57 11.85 -5.20 18.69
C ILE A 57 12.97 -6.25 18.81
N LYS A 58 13.30 -6.95 17.72
CA LYS A 58 14.33 -8.00 17.71
C LYS A 58 15.77 -7.44 17.75
N TYR A 59 15.98 -6.26 17.17
CA TYR A 59 17.28 -5.59 17.06
C TYR A 59 17.18 -4.14 17.55
N PRO A 60 17.00 -3.92 18.87
CA PRO A 60 16.93 -2.57 19.42
C PRO A 60 18.22 -1.80 19.10
N ASP A 61 18.07 -0.52 18.75
CA ASP A 61 19.15 0.42 18.40
C ASP A 61 20.06 0.01 17.22
N ASN A 62 19.65 -0.98 16.42
CA ASN A 62 20.43 -1.44 15.27
C ASN A 62 19.63 -1.32 13.95
N GLU A 63 19.39 -0.08 13.54
CA GLU A 63 18.69 0.28 12.30
C GLU A 63 19.36 -0.30 11.04
N GLU A 64 20.69 -0.48 11.03
CA GLU A 64 21.37 -1.14 9.90
C GLU A 64 20.95 -2.60 9.76
N MET A 65 20.85 -3.33 10.86
CA MET A 65 20.38 -4.71 10.85
C MET A 65 18.92 -4.80 10.44
N VAL A 66 18.07 -3.88 10.89
CA VAL A 66 16.66 -3.78 10.46
C VAL A 66 16.59 -3.61 8.94
N LYS A 67 17.32 -2.65 8.37
CA LYS A 67 17.38 -2.43 6.91
C LYS A 67 17.87 -3.67 6.14
N ARG A 68 18.89 -4.36 6.65
CA ARG A 68 19.40 -5.60 6.04
C ARG A 68 18.39 -6.73 6.05
N GLN A 69 17.59 -6.87 7.12
CA GLN A 69 16.54 -7.89 7.17
C GLN A 69 15.39 -7.54 6.21
N LEU A 70 15.01 -6.28 6.13
CA LEU A 70 13.98 -5.80 5.20
C LEU A 70 14.36 -6.02 3.74
N GLN A 71 15.64 -5.92 3.38
CA GLN A 71 16.12 -6.26 2.02
C GLN A 71 15.96 -7.74 1.67
N ARG A 72 15.78 -8.62 2.67
CA ARG A 72 15.56 -10.07 2.48
C ARG A 72 14.08 -10.44 2.47
N GLU A 73 13.19 -9.48 2.73
CA GLU A 73 11.76 -9.73 2.69
C GLU A 73 11.29 -10.09 1.29
N ARG A 74 10.12 -10.74 1.22
CA ARG A 74 9.57 -11.20 -0.05
C ARG A 74 9.34 -10.04 -1.03
N PHE A 75 8.98 -8.87 -0.53
CA PHE A 75 8.78 -7.68 -1.34
C PHE A 75 9.59 -6.54 -0.74
N ILE A 76 10.26 -5.79 -1.60
CA ILE A 76 10.95 -4.55 -1.25
C ILE A 76 9.97 -3.41 -1.48
N LEU A 77 9.73 -2.58 -0.47
CA LEU A 77 8.85 -1.42 -0.58
C LEU A 77 9.69 -0.13 -0.60
N PRO A 78 9.83 0.54 -1.76
CA PRO A 78 10.42 1.87 -1.81
C PRO A 78 9.58 2.89 -1.03
N GLU A 79 10.21 3.91 -0.46
CA GLU A 79 9.52 4.95 0.31
C GLU A 79 8.48 5.70 -0.52
N ILE A 80 8.79 5.98 -1.79
CA ILE A 80 7.87 6.65 -2.74
C ILE A 80 6.67 5.79 -3.14
N SER A 81 6.76 4.48 -2.94
CA SER A 81 5.69 3.51 -3.18
C SER A 81 4.84 3.24 -1.92
N ASN A 82 5.24 3.78 -0.76
CA ASN A 82 4.53 3.58 0.50
C ASN A 82 3.18 4.32 0.46
N PHE A 83 2.14 3.68 0.97
CA PHE A 83 0.81 4.27 1.04
C PHE A 83 0.78 5.61 1.79
N ASP A 84 1.53 5.76 2.89
CA ASP A 84 1.53 7.03 3.63
C ASP A 84 2.12 8.17 2.80
N TYR A 85 3.13 7.88 1.97
CA TYR A 85 3.73 8.85 1.07
C TYR A 85 2.70 9.29 0.00
N LEU A 86 2.03 8.33 -0.64
CA LEU A 86 0.98 8.63 -1.61
C LEU A 86 -0.18 9.42 -0.97
N PHE A 87 -0.57 9.06 0.25
CA PHE A 87 -1.64 9.72 0.98
C PHE A 87 -1.28 11.17 1.37
N GLN A 88 -0.04 11.42 1.77
CA GLN A 88 0.44 12.78 2.09
C GLN A 88 0.40 13.68 0.85
N ASN A 89 0.75 13.15 -0.32
CA ASN A 89 0.78 13.88 -1.58
C ASN A 89 -0.56 13.88 -2.35
N ARG A 90 -1.65 13.38 -1.75
CA ARG A 90 -2.95 13.20 -2.45
C ARG A 90 -3.58 14.48 -3.00
N ASN A 91 -3.19 15.64 -2.47
CA ASN A 91 -3.71 16.94 -2.89
C ASN A 91 -2.81 17.62 -3.93
N GLU A 92 -1.71 16.98 -4.34
CA GLU A 92 -0.82 17.52 -5.35
C GLU A 92 -1.48 17.53 -6.72
N SER A 93 -1.18 18.55 -7.50
CA SER A 93 -1.71 18.71 -8.86
C SER A 93 -1.28 17.58 -9.80
N ASN A 94 -0.14 16.94 -9.52
CA ASN A 94 0.41 15.82 -10.28
C ASN A 94 0.30 14.48 -9.52
N VAL A 95 -0.72 14.30 -8.67
CA VAL A 95 -0.93 13.06 -7.91
C VAL A 95 -0.92 11.78 -8.76
N GLY A 96 -1.43 11.84 -9.99
CA GLY A 96 -1.39 10.70 -10.92
C GLY A 96 0.04 10.27 -11.26
N GLU A 97 0.90 11.24 -11.59
CA GLU A 97 2.32 11.00 -11.87
C GLU A 97 3.05 10.45 -10.63
N ILE A 98 2.74 10.96 -9.44
CA ILE A 98 3.31 10.47 -8.18
C ILE A 98 2.96 8.99 -7.97
N ILE A 99 1.70 8.61 -8.24
CA ILE A 99 1.25 7.22 -8.14
C ILE A 99 1.96 6.35 -9.17
N ASP A 100 2.06 6.79 -10.44
CA ASP A 100 2.70 6.03 -11.51
C ASP A 100 4.21 5.81 -11.25
N ILE A 101 4.90 6.84 -10.76
CA ILE A 101 6.30 6.75 -10.35
C ILE A 101 6.44 5.77 -9.18
N GLY A 102 5.56 5.86 -8.18
CA GLY A 102 5.53 4.95 -7.04
C GLY A 102 5.30 3.49 -7.46
N LEU A 103 4.37 3.23 -8.38
CA LEU A 103 4.09 1.90 -8.91
C LEU A 103 5.27 1.36 -9.71
N THR A 104 5.85 2.16 -10.59
CA THR A 104 7.01 1.78 -11.40
C THR A 104 8.19 1.41 -10.50
N ALA A 105 8.48 2.20 -9.48
CA ALA A 105 9.54 1.91 -8.51
C ALA A 105 9.28 0.62 -7.74
N LEU A 106 8.02 0.31 -7.41
CA LEU A 106 7.64 -0.93 -6.77
C LEU A 106 7.84 -2.14 -7.69
N GLU A 107 7.48 -2.03 -8.98
CA GLU A 107 7.75 -3.07 -9.98
C GLU A 107 9.25 -3.31 -10.14
N ASP A 108 10.04 -2.25 -10.28
CA ASP A 108 11.47 -2.36 -10.50
C ASP A 108 12.20 -2.98 -9.29
N ALA A 109 11.81 -2.61 -8.07
CA ALA A 109 12.33 -3.20 -6.84
C ALA A 109 11.98 -4.70 -6.71
N ASN A 110 10.93 -5.16 -7.40
CA ASN A 110 10.38 -6.51 -7.29
C ASN A 110 10.22 -7.20 -8.65
N ARG A 111 11.09 -6.90 -9.62
CA ARG A 111 10.92 -7.29 -11.04
C ARG A 111 10.67 -8.79 -11.26
N SER A 112 11.24 -9.64 -10.40
CA SER A 112 11.03 -11.10 -10.47
C SER A 112 9.61 -11.57 -10.11
N LYS A 113 8.80 -10.71 -9.47
CA LYS A 113 7.47 -11.06 -8.91
C LYS A 113 6.34 -10.15 -9.40
N LEU A 114 6.64 -8.87 -9.66
CA LEU A 114 5.64 -7.85 -9.98
C LEU A 114 5.73 -7.29 -11.40
N ALA A 115 6.57 -7.86 -12.27
CA ALA A 115 6.67 -7.38 -13.65
C ALA A 115 5.31 -7.46 -14.38
N MET A 116 4.87 -6.34 -14.96
CA MET A 116 3.62 -6.19 -15.69
C MET A 116 2.34 -6.40 -14.87
N VAL A 117 2.40 -6.23 -13.54
CA VAL A 117 1.22 -6.41 -12.68
C VAL A 117 0.36 -5.14 -12.63
N PHE A 118 0.95 -3.95 -12.75
CA PHE A 118 0.24 -2.67 -12.62
C PHE A 118 0.03 -1.94 -13.96
N ARG A 119 0.00 -2.67 -15.08
CA ARG A 119 -0.23 -2.12 -16.44
C ARG A 119 -1.66 -2.31 -16.91
#